data_AF-A0A7J2TBF6-F1
#
_entry.id   AF-A0A7J2TBF6-F1
#
_cell.length_a   1.000
_cell.length_b   1.000
_cell.length_c   1.000
_cell.angle_alpha   90.00
_cell.angle_beta   90.00
_cell.angle_gamma   90.00
#
_symmetry.space_group_name_H-M   'P 1'
#
loop_
_entity.id
_entity.type
_entity.pdbx_description
1 polymer ?
#
loop_
_entity_poly.entity_id
_entity_poly.type
_entity_poly.pdbx_seq_one_letter_code
_entity_poly.pdbx_strand_id
1 'polypeptide(L)'
;MVTKIVMLELLARSLIYSLIVILIDIVLIFAVQGGINQIIAALALLMLLEGGIGLTVGGAIAFYSPLGSKISEILFHSKPWTAQRQKEAEKQARTWIATGIILVLAAFVISAL
;
A
#
# COMPACT_ATOMS: atom_id res chain seq x y z
N MET A 1 -4.55 9.93 28.36
CA MET A 1 -5.52 8.81 28.30
C MET A 1 -6.29 8.80 26.97
N VAL A 2 -6.75 9.96 26.49
CA VAL A 2 -7.44 10.14 25.19
C VAL A 2 -6.65 9.59 23.98
N THR A 3 -5.32 9.73 23.97
CA THR A 3 -4.45 9.26 22.88
C THR A 3 -4.42 7.75 22.69
N LYS A 4 -4.62 6.94 23.75
CA LYS A 4 -4.61 5.47 23.65
C LYS A 4 -5.89 4.93 23.00
N ILE A 5 -7.03 5.55 23.27
CA ILE A 5 -8.34 5.15 22.73
C ILE A 5 -8.39 5.43 21.23
N VAL A 6 -7.95 6.62 20.80
CA VAL A 6 -7.87 7.00 19.38
C VAL A 6 -6.90 6.10 18.61
N MET A 7 -5.79 5.68 19.23
CA MET A 7 -4.83 4.75 18.63
C MET A 7 -5.39 3.33 18.46
N LEU A 8 -6.11 2.83 19.46
CA LEU A 8 -6.75 1.52 19.38
C LEU A 8 -7.81 1.50 18.26
N GLU A 9 -8.53 2.62 18.09
CA GLU A 9 -9.52 2.80 17.05
C GLU A 9 -8.89 2.85 15.64
N LEU A 10 -7.74 3.51 15.49
CA LEU A 10 -6.96 3.54 14.24
C LEU A 10 -6.44 2.15 13.86
N LEU A 11 -5.90 1.40 14.84
CA LEU A 11 -5.44 0.02 14.64
C LEU A 11 -6.59 -0.93 14.26
N ALA A 12 -7.74 -0.81 14.94
CA ALA A 12 -8.93 -1.58 14.61
C ALA A 12 -9.41 -1.28 13.19
N ARG A 13 -9.45 0.00 12.79
CA ARG A 13 -9.79 0.40 11.42
C ARG A 13 -8.80 -0.14 10.40
N SER A 14 -7.49 -0.09 10.66
CA SER A 14 -6.49 -0.65 9.74
C SER A 14 -6.61 -2.16 9.58
N LEU A 15 -6.92 -2.88 10.67
CA LEU A 15 -7.20 -4.32 10.64
C LEU A 15 -8.46 -4.64 9.82
N ILE A 16 -9.51 -3.83 9.96
CA ILE A 16 -10.74 -3.98 9.16
C ILE A 16 -10.43 -3.76 7.68
N TYR A 17 -9.67 -2.72 7.33
CA TYR A 17 -9.29 -2.49 5.94
C TYR A 17 -8.43 -3.61 5.37
N SER A 18 -7.46 -4.14 6.13
CA SER A 18 -6.66 -5.28 5.66
C SER A 18 -7.50 -6.56 5.53
N LEU A 19 -8.46 -6.78 6.42
CA LEU A 19 -9.39 -7.91 6.34
C LEU A 19 -10.28 -7.82 5.09
N ILE A 20 -10.75 -6.62 4.76
CA ILE A 20 -11.54 -6.37 3.54
C ILE A 20 -10.71 -6.72 2.30
N VAL A 21 -9.44 -6.29 2.23
CA VAL A 21 -8.54 -6.61 1.11
C VAL A 21 -8.36 -8.13 0.99
N ILE A 22 -8.04 -8.82 2.09
CA ILE A 22 -7.89 -10.29 2.09
C ILE A 22 -9.16 -10.99 1.62
N LEU A 23 -10.34 -10.51 2.01
CA LEU A 23 -11.61 -11.09 1.57
C LEU A 23 -11.85 -10.88 0.07
N ILE A 24 -11.50 -9.72 -0.47
CA ILE A 24 -11.58 -9.43 -1.91
C ILE A 24 -10.64 -10.38 -2.69
N ASP A 25 -9.41 -10.58 -2.21
CA ASP A 25 -8.44 -11.49 -2.81
C ASP A 25 -8.97 -12.93 -2.85
N ILE A 26 -9.53 -13.38 -1.72
CA ILE A 26 -10.13 -14.72 -1.62
C ILE A 26 -11.28 -14.87 -2.62
N VAL A 27 -12.17 -13.89 -2.71
CA VAL A 27 -13.31 -13.94 -3.65
C VAL A 27 -12.82 -13.97 -5.10
N LEU A 28 -11.80 -13.17 -5.45
CA LEU A 28 -11.19 -13.18 -6.78
C LEU A 28 -10.55 -14.52 -7.11
N ILE A 29 -9.84 -15.13 -6.16
CA ILE A 29 -9.24 -16.46 -6.31
C ILE A 29 -10.32 -17.52 -6.55
N PHE A 30 -11.43 -17.48 -5.80
CA PHE A 30 -12.53 -18.44 -5.96
C PHE A 30 -13.37 -18.20 -7.22
N ALA A 31 -13.48 -16.95 -7.70
CA ALA A 31 -14.18 -16.61 -8.93
C ALA A 31 -13.45 -17.12 -10.18
N VAL A 32 -12.12 -17.27 -10.11
CA VAL A 32 -11.31 -17.89 -11.15
C VAL A 32 -11.39 -19.42 -11.01
N GLN A 33 -12.41 -20.03 -11.64
CA GLN A 33 -12.59 -21.49 -11.76
C GLN A 33 -11.58 -22.14 -12.73
N GLY A 34 -10.31 -21.75 -12.62
CA GLY A 34 -9.24 -22.24 -13.47
C GLY A 34 -8.36 -23.26 -12.77
N GLY A 35 -7.68 -24.11 -13.54
CA GLY A 35 -6.66 -25.01 -13.00
C GLY A 35 -5.55 -24.24 -12.26
N ILE A 36 -4.71 -24.94 -11.50
CA ILE A 36 -3.65 -24.34 -10.65
C ILE A 36 -2.84 -23.25 -11.39
N ASN A 37 -2.55 -23.45 -12.68
CA ASN A 37 -1.82 -22.47 -13.50
C ASN A 37 -2.59 -21.15 -13.74
N GLN A 38 -3.91 -21.20 -13.90
CA GLN A 38 -4.76 -20.00 -14.04
C GLN A 38 -4.88 -19.25 -12.71
N ILE A 39 -4.94 -19.96 -11.59
CA ILE A 39 -4.95 -19.35 -10.25
C ILE A 39 -3.62 -18.62 -10.00
N ILE A 40 -2.48 -19.25 -10.32
CA ILE A 40 -1.15 -18.63 -10.16
C ILE A 40 -1.02 -17.37 -11.04
N ALA A 41 -1.49 -17.43 -12.29
CA ALA A 41 -1.47 -16.26 -13.18
C ALA A 41 -2.37 -15.13 -12.65
N ALA A 42 -3.57 -15.45 -12.16
CA ALA A 42 -4.47 -14.47 -11.56
C ALA A 42 -3.87 -13.85 -10.28
N LEU A 43 -3.26 -14.64 -9.41
CA LEU A 43 -2.58 -14.15 -8.21
C LEU A 43 -1.38 -13.26 -8.52
N ALA A 44 -0.59 -13.63 -9.54
CA ALA A 44 0.53 -12.82 -9.99
C ALA A 44 0.04 -11.45 -10.51
N LEU A 45 -1.01 -11.45 -11.33
CA LEU A 45 -1.65 -10.23 -11.83
C LEU A 45 -2.20 -9.36 -10.70
N LEU A 46 -2.89 -9.98 -9.74
CA LEU A 46 -3.46 -9.30 -8.57
C LEU A 46 -2.35 -8.65 -7.73
N MET A 47 -1.29 -9.40 -7.39
CA MET A 47 -0.14 -8.90 -6.64
C MET A 47 0.58 -7.75 -7.35
N LEU A 48 0.74 -7.83 -8.68
CA LEU A 48 1.33 -6.76 -9.49
C LEU A 48 0.46 -5.50 -9.46
N LEU A 49 -0.87 -5.66 -9.56
CA LEU A 49 -1.82 -4.55 -9.57
C LEU A 49 -1.92 -3.89 -8.19
N GLU A 50 -2.15 -4.68 -7.14
CA GLU A 50 -2.27 -4.19 -5.76
C GLU A 50 -0.95 -3.64 -5.24
N GLY A 51 0.16 -4.33 -5.48
CA GLY A 51 1.50 -3.84 -5.12
C GLY A 51 1.84 -2.56 -5.88
N GLY A 52 1.47 -2.48 -7.16
CA GLY A 52 1.63 -1.30 -7.99
C GLY A 52 0.83 -0.09 -7.47
N ILE A 53 -0.47 -0.27 -7.27
CA ILE A 53 -1.38 0.76 -6.73
C ILE A 53 -0.93 1.17 -5.31
N GLY A 54 -0.59 0.21 -4.46
CA GLY A 54 -0.12 0.43 -3.09
C GLY A 54 1.16 1.27 -3.05
N LEU A 55 2.12 1.01 -3.93
CA LEU A 55 3.34 1.81 -4.04
C LEU A 55 3.09 3.20 -4.60
N THR A 56 2.19 3.35 -5.58
CA THR A 56 1.83 4.64 -6.15
C THR A 56 1.08 5.51 -5.15
N VAL A 57 0.04 4.96 -4.51
CA VAL A 57 -0.77 5.67 -3.51
C VAL A 57 0.04 5.91 -2.24
N GLY A 58 0.77 4.91 -1.76
CA GLY A 58 1.64 5.03 -0.58
C GLY A 58 2.77 6.05 -0.79
N GLY A 59 3.38 6.06 -1.97
CA GLY A 59 4.33 7.09 -2.38
C GLY A 59 3.71 8.48 -2.45
N ALA A 60 2.50 8.61 -3.02
CA ALA A 60 1.79 9.90 -3.05
C ALA A 60 1.44 10.40 -1.65
N ILE A 61 0.98 9.53 -0.75
CA ILE A 61 0.71 9.88 0.64
C ILE A 61 1.99 10.31 1.36
N ALA A 62 3.10 9.59 1.15
CA ALA A 62 4.41 9.96 1.69
C ALA A 62 4.89 11.33 1.16
N PHE A 63 4.46 11.70 -0.05
CA PHE A 63 4.74 12.99 -0.68
C PHE A 63 3.98 14.15 -0.01
N TYR A 64 2.71 13.94 0.35
CA TYR A 64 1.79 15.02 0.75
C TYR A 64 1.46 15.09 2.23
N SER A 65 1.75 14.05 3.03
CA SER A 65 1.15 13.91 4.35
C SER A 65 2.11 14.19 5.53
N PRO A 66 2.05 15.39 6.14
CA PRO A 66 2.65 15.64 7.46
C PRO A 66 1.94 14.87 8.60
N LEU A 67 0.84 14.16 8.32
CA LEU A 67 0.19 13.29 9.30
C LEU A 67 1.00 12.02 9.55
N GLY A 68 1.63 11.44 8.53
CA GLY A 68 2.48 10.26 8.68
C GLY A 68 3.68 10.53 9.59
N SER A 69 4.26 11.73 9.49
CA SER A 69 5.39 12.14 10.32
C SER A 69 5.00 12.48 11.76
N LYS A 70 3.84 13.10 12.00
CA LYS A 70 3.29 13.27 13.36
C LYS A 70 2.96 11.93 14.01
N ILE A 71 2.39 11.01 13.26
CA ILE A 71 2.10 9.64 13.72
C ILE A 71 3.41 8.92 14.05
N SER A 72 4.45 9.04 13.20
CA SER A 72 5.75 8.40 13.48
C SER A 72 6.50 9.04 14.65
N GLU A 73 6.39 10.35 14.83
CA GLU A 73 6.98 11.07 15.96
C GLU A 73 6.33 10.66 17.28
N ILE A 74 5.02 10.44 17.29
CA ILE A 74 4.26 9.98 18.47
C ILE A 74 4.47 8.48 18.75
N LEU A 75 4.50 7.62 17.71
CA LEU A 75 4.61 6.16 17.86
C LEU A 75 6.05 5.68 18.05
N PHE A 76 6.96 6.20 17.24
CA PHE A 76 8.34 5.69 17.15
C PHE A 76 9.35 6.64 17.79
N HIS A 77 8.90 7.71 18.47
CA HIS A 77 9.77 8.77 18.99
C HIS A 77 10.74 9.30 17.93
N SER A 78 10.30 9.30 16.66
CA SER A 78 11.15 9.69 15.55
C SER A 78 11.42 11.19 15.61
N LYS A 79 12.63 11.63 15.21
CA LYS A 79 12.97 13.06 15.16
C LYS A 79 11.89 13.91 14.46
N PRO A 80 11.70 15.17 14.88
CA PRO A 80 10.69 16.06 14.31
C PRO A 80 10.84 16.19 12.80
N TRP A 81 9.72 16.42 12.13
CA TRP A 81 9.69 16.60 10.68
C TRP A 81 10.42 17.90 10.29
N THR A 82 11.51 17.78 9.52
CA THR A 82 12.31 18.91 9.04
C THR A 82 12.31 18.99 7.52
N ALA A 83 12.59 20.17 6.96
CA ALA A 83 12.65 20.40 5.50
C ALA A 83 13.66 19.49 4.78
N GLN A 84 14.72 19.05 5.47
CA GLN A 84 15.71 18.12 4.91
C GLN A 84 15.15 16.70 4.79
N ARG A 85 14.42 16.22 5.80
CA ARG A 85 13.73 14.92 5.76
C ARG A 85 12.60 14.88 4.75
N GLN A 86 11.92 16.00 4.53
CA GLN A 86 10.93 16.12 3.48
C GLN A 86 11.54 15.86 2.10
N LYS A 87 12.71 16.46 1.79
CA LYS A 87 13.41 16.20 0.52
C LYS A 87 13.84 14.74 0.36
N GLU A 88 14.28 14.09 1.43
CA GLU A 88 14.63 12.67 1.40
C GLU A 88 13.41 11.78 1.18
N ALA A 89 12.30 12.05 1.89
CA ALA A 89 11.03 11.36 1.71
C ALA A 89 10.47 11.56 0.30
N GLU A 90 10.55 12.76 -0.27
CA GLU A 90 10.16 13.05 -1.66
C GLU A 90 10.98 12.23 -2.66
N LYS A 91 12.30 12.11 -2.45
CA LYS A 91 13.17 11.31 -3.32
C LYS A 91 12.78 9.83 -3.29
N GLN A 92 12.54 9.29 -2.09
CA GLN A 92 12.17 7.89 -1.91
C GLN A 92 10.75 7.60 -2.41
N ALA A 93 9.81 8.49 -2.13
CA ALA A 93 8.43 8.42 -2.63
C ALA A 93 8.37 8.47 -4.15
N ARG A 94 9.22 9.27 -4.80
CA ARG A 94 9.32 9.30 -6.27
C ARG A 94 9.75 7.95 -6.84
N THR A 95 10.69 7.26 -6.19
CA THR A 95 11.07 5.90 -6.55
C THR A 95 9.91 4.93 -6.36
N TRP A 96 9.16 5.01 -5.26
CA TRP A 96 7.99 4.16 -5.03
C TRP A 96 6.89 4.38 -6.07
N ILE A 97 6.58 5.64 -6.40
CA ILE A 97 5.60 5.97 -7.44
C ILE A 97 6.04 5.41 -8.80
N ALA A 98 7.30 5.61 -9.18
CA ALA A 98 7.83 5.10 -10.45
C ALA A 98 7.76 3.56 -10.52
N THR A 99 8.18 2.88 -9.45
CA THR A 99 8.08 1.41 -9.36
C THR A 99 6.63 0.95 -9.40
N GLY A 100 5.73 1.65 -8.71
CA GLY A 100 4.30 1.33 -8.71
C GLY A 100 3.68 1.42 -10.11
N ILE A 101 4.00 2.48 -10.87
CA ILE A 101 3.55 2.66 -12.26
C ILE A 101 4.07 1.52 -13.14
N ILE A 102 5.35 1.14 -13.00
CA ILE A 102 5.94 0.04 -13.77
C ILE A 102 5.22 -1.29 -13.47
N LEU A 103 4.91 -1.57 -12.21
CA LEU A 103 4.20 -2.78 -11.81
C LEU A 103 2.77 -2.83 -12.37
N VAL A 104 2.05 -1.71 -12.35
CA VAL A 104 0.71 -1.61 -12.96
C VAL A 104 0.79 -1.84 -14.47
N LEU A 105 1.75 -1.22 -15.16
CA LEU A 105 1.95 -1.42 -16.59
C LEU A 105 2.31 -2.88 -16.92
N ALA A 106 3.17 -3.50 -16.11
CA ALA A 106 3.50 -4.91 -16.25
C ALA A 106 2.28 -5.81 -16.07
N ALA A 107 1.39 -5.50 -15.10
CA ALA A 107 0.12 -6.21 -14.94
C ALA A 107 -0.74 -6.11 -16.21
N PHE A 108 -0.87 -4.92 -16.79
CA PHE A 108 -1.62 -4.74 -18.05
C PHE A 108 -1.02 -5.52 -19.22
N VAL A 109 0.31 -5.52 -19.37
CA VAL A 109 0.99 -6.27 -20.44
C VAL A 109 0.78 -7.77 -20.28
N ILE A 110 0.92 -8.29 -19.05
CA ILE A 110 0.71 -9.72 -18.76
C ILE A 110 -0.75 -10.12 -18.95
N SER A 111 -1.69 -9.23 -18.64
CA SER A 111 -3.13 -9.49 -18.85
C SER A 111 -3.53 -9.48 -20.32
N ALA A 112 -2.73 -8.87 -21.21
CA ALA A 112 -2.99 -8.79 -22.64
C ALA A 112 -2.35 -9.93 -23.45
N LEU A 113 -1.47 -10.72 -22.82
CA LEU A 113 -0.81 -11.92 -23.37
C LEU A 113 -1.66 -13.17 -23.13
#